data_AF-A0A381VT43-F1
#
_entry.id   AF-A0A381VT43-F1
#
_cell.length_a   1.000
_cell.length_b   1.000
_cell.length_c   1.000
_cell.angle_alpha   90.00
_cell.angle_beta   90.00
_cell.angle_gamma   90.00
#
_symmetry.space_group_name_H-M   'P 1'
#
loop_
_entity.id
_entity.type
_entity.pdbx_description
1 polymer ?
#
loop_
_entity_poly.entity_id
_entity_poly.type
_entity_poly.pdbx_seq_one_letter_code
_entity_poly.pdbx_strand_id
1 'polypeptide(L)'
;MKHKTSQAGFTLIELIAVMVILGILAAVIIPRITTLTSGAYESNVRSMYGVIKNEVNAQAVKKAMTGGASGHQETYPEGSGTTTITGNIATLANNWLKEWVEDYDETQWYQLNIANHYGNANGSIEANELSNAIVFGYFPHGVLDEIKINGGAVIETGKPSTDLLDIYWIYYAPMTTALGNDEGLDFDGFFMAAFKDDNDGDFEPTFAQTADADDVTVTENGDTEIDDLHWITVKKP
;
A
#
# COMPACT_ATOMS: atom_id res chain seq x y z
N MET A 1 32.03 -66.81 9.48
CA MET A 1 31.36 -66.43 10.75
C MET A 1 30.78 -65.03 10.55
N LYS A 2 29.46 -64.85 10.67
CA LYS A 2 28.81 -63.53 10.60
C LYS A 2 28.76 -62.95 12.02
N HIS A 3 29.52 -61.88 12.28
CA HIS A 3 29.36 -61.08 13.49
C HIS A 3 28.02 -60.35 13.42
N LYS A 4 27.08 -60.69 14.31
CA LYS A 4 25.91 -59.84 14.59
C LYS A 4 26.39 -58.69 15.47
N THR A 5 26.45 -57.48 14.92
CA THR A 5 26.64 -56.26 15.70
C THR A 5 25.40 -56.05 16.58
N SER A 6 25.59 -55.97 17.90
CA SER A 6 24.52 -55.61 18.83
C SER A 6 24.10 -54.17 18.57
N GLN A 7 22.87 -53.98 18.12
CA GLN A 7 22.29 -52.66 17.95
C GLN A 7 21.96 -52.12 19.34
N ALA A 8 22.70 -51.11 19.80
CA ALA A 8 22.43 -50.44 21.05
C ALA A 8 21.09 -49.71 20.93
N GLY A 9 20.10 -50.09 21.74
CA GLY A 9 18.82 -49.40 21.81
C GLY A 9 18.99 -48.01 22.44
N PHE A 10 18.22 -47.04 21.94
CA PHE A 10 18.20 -45.68 22.47
C PHE A 10 17.64 -45.67 23.91
N THR A 11 18.26 -44.92 24.82
CA THR A 11 17.77 -44.84 26.20
C THR A 11 16.67 -43.79 26.35
N LEU A 12 15.76 -44.00 27.31
CA LEU A 12 14.68 -43.05 27.58
C LEU A 12 15.21 -41.69 28.05
N ILE A 13 16.34 -41.67 28.77
CA ILE A 13 16.97 -40.43 29.24
C ILE A 13 17.55 -39.59 28.09
N GLU A 14 18.13 -40.23 27.07
CA GLU A 14 18.62 -39.52 25.88
C GLU A 14 17.47 -38.85 25.12
N LEU A 15 16.33 -39.53 25.02
CA LEU A 15 15.16 -38.99 24.33
C LEU A 15 14.58 -37.78 25.09
N ILE A 16 14.54 -37.83 26.43
CA ILE A 16 14.12 -36.69 27.26
C ILE A 16 15.10 -35.52 27.11
N ALA A 17 16.41 -35.78 27.19
CA ALA A 17 17.42 -34.72 27.08
C ALA A 17 17.30 -33.97 25.74
N VAL A 18 17.07 -34.68 24.63
CA VAL A 18 16.86 -34.07 23.31
C VAL A 18 15.58 -33.22 23.30
N MET A 19 14.47 -33.73 23.83
CA MET A 19 13.21 -32.97 23.89
C MET A 19 13.33 -31.70 24.72
N VAL A 20 14.06 -31.74 25.84
CA VAL A 20 14.32 -30.57 26.69
C VAL A 20 15.16 -29.53 25.93
N ILE A 21 16.22 -29.96 25.25
CA ILE A 21 17.06 -29.05 24.45
C ILE A 21 16.24 -28.41 23.33
N LEU A 22 15.46 -29.19 22.57
CA LEU A 22 14.59 -28.66 21.52
C LEU A 22 13.53 -27.70 22.08
N GLY A 23 12.98 -27.97 23.27
CA GLY A 23 12.05 -27.09 23.95
C GLY A 23 12.66 -25.72 24.29
N ILE A 24 13.88 -25.70 24.83
CA ILE A 24 14.59 -24.44 25.16
C ILE A 24 14.94 -23.66 23.88
N LEU A 25 15.43 -24.35 22.84
CA LEU A 25 15.75 -23.72 21.56
C LEU A 25 14.52 -23.10 20.91
N ALA A 26 13.39 -23.81 20.90
CA ALA A 26 12.13 -23.29 20.35
C ALA A 26 11.66 -22.03 21.09
N ALA A 27 11.74 -22.01 22.43
CA ALA A 27 11.30 -20.88 23.24
C ALA A 27 12.07 -19.58 22.93
N VAL A 28 13.36 -19.67 22.56
CA VAL A 28 14.18 -18.50 22.22
C VAL A 28 14.06 -18.11 20.75
N ILE A 29 13.92 -19.09 19.85
CA ILE A 29 13.94 -18.87 18.40
C ILE A 29 12.59 -18.31 17.89
N ILE A 30 11.46 -18.82 18.39
CA ILE A 30 10.12 -18.44 17.87
C ILE A 30 9.86 -16.92 17.96
N PRO A 31 10.05 -16.24 19.11
CA PRO A 31 9.80 -14.80 19.20
C PRO A 31 10.71 -13.97 18.29
N ARG A 32 11.93 -14.45 18.01
CA ARG A 32 12.85 -13.75 17.13
C ARG A 32 12.44 -13.89 15.68
N ILE A 33 12.01 -15.08 15.25
CA ILE A 33 11.57 -15.31 13.86
C ILE A 33 10.39 -14.39 13.53
N THR A 34 9.39 -14.28 14.40
CA THR A 34 8.20 -13.44 14.13
C THR A 34 8.56 -11.96 13.98
N THR A 35 9.45 -11.42 14.82
CA THR A 35 9.90 -10.02 14.68
C THR A 35 10.68 -9.78 13.38
N LEU A 36 11.48 -10.75 12.95
CA LEU A 36 12.25 -10.64 11.71
C LEU A 36 11.34 -10.72 10.47
N THR A 37 10.31 -11.55 10.49
CA THR A 37 9.36 -11.64 9.36
C THR A 37 8.53 -10.37 9.23
N SER A 38 7.98 -9.83 10.32
CA SER A 38 7.22 -8.57 10.25
C SER A 38 8.09 -7.40 9.78
N GLY A 39 9.34 -7.30 10.24
CA GLY A 39 10.28 -6.29 9.76
C GLY A 39 10.68 -6.46 8.28
N ALA A 40 10.71 -7.69 7.77
CA ALA A 40 10.96 -7.95 6.35
C ALA A 40 9.76 -7.53 5.48
N TYR A 41 8.52 -7.75 5.95
CA TYR A 41 7.32 -7.30 5.26
C TYR A 41 7.27 -5.77 5.16
N GLU A 42 7.50 -5.07 6.27
CA GLU A 42 7.54 -3.61 6.28
C GLU A 42 8.68 -3.07 5.38
N SER A 43 9.84 -3.73 5.36
CA SER A 43 10.94 -3.36 4.46
C SER A 43 10.57 -3.49 2.97
N ASN A 44 9.71 -4.46 2.61
CA ASN A 44 9.23 -4.61 1.24
C ASN A 44 8.31 -3.44 0.86
N VAL A 45 7.37 -3.10 1.74
CA VAL A 45 6.48 -1.94 1.59
C VAL A 45 7.27 -0.65 1.42
N ARG A 46 8.30 -0.43 2.26
CA ARG A 46 9.21 0.73 2.15
C ARG A 46 9.91 0.80 0.79
N SER A 47 10.38 -0.34 0.28
CA SER A 47 11.01 -0.41 -1.04
C SER A 47 10.02 -0.05 -2.15
N MET A 48 8.82 -0.63 -2.11
CA MET A 48 7.77 -0.37 -3.10
C MET A 48 7.29 1.08 -3.05
N TYR A 49 7.10 1.64 -1.86
CA TYR A 49 6.75 3.04 -1.65
C TYR A 49 7.74 3.97 -2.34
N GLY A 50 9.04 3.71 -2.20
CA GLY A 50 10.09 4.48 -2.89
C GLY A 50 10.02 4.38 -4.41
N VAL A 51 9.73 3.18 -4.95
CA VAL A 51 9.55 2.98 -6.39
C VAL A 51 8.34 3.76 -6.90
N ILE A 52 7.16 3.57 -6.28
CA ILE A 52 5.92 4.26 -6.65
C ILE A 52 6.11 5.78 -6.60
N LYS A 53 6.75 6.30 -5.55
CA LYS A 53 7.06 7.73 -5.42
C LYS A 53 7.83 8.27 -6.63
N ASN A 54 8.89 7.57 -7.03
CA ASN A 54 9.74 8.00 -8.13
C ASN A 54 8.99 7.96 -9.46
N GLU A 55 8.19 6.92 -9.67
CA GLU A 55 7.40 6.76 -10.89
C GLU A 55 6.30 7.81 -11.02
N VAL A 56 5.60 8.12 -9.93
CA VAL A 56 4.63 9.22 -9.86
C VAL A 56 5.25 10.55 -10.30
N ASN A 57 6.46 10.86 -9.82
CA ASN A 57 7.21 12.05 -10.26
C ASN A 57 7.61 11.96 -11.73
N ALA A 58 8.09 10.79 -12.18
CA ALA A 58 8.47 10.57 -13.58
C ALA A 58 7.27 10.77 -14.54
N GLN A 59 6.07 10.34 -14.14
CA GLN A 59 4.84 10.57 -14.90
C GLN A 59 4.49 12.06 -14.98
N ALA A 60 4.63 12.81 -13.88
CA ALA A 60 4.39 14.25 -13.88
C ALA A 60 5.37 14.99 -14.81
N VAL A 61 6.65 14.64 -14.79
CA VAL A 61 7.66 15.20 -15.71
C VAL A 61 7.36 14.82 -17.16
N LYS A 62 6.97 13.58 -17.43
CA LYS A 62 6.56 13.12 -18.76
C LYS A 62 5.35 13.90 -19.28
N LYS A 63 4.37 14.22 -18.42
CA LYS A 63 3.24 15.09 -18.75
C LYS A 63 3.69 16.51 -19.08
N ALA A 64 4.60 17.09 -18.30
CA ALA A 64 5.16 18.40 -18.59
C ALA A 64 5.87 18.45 -19.96
N MET A 65 6.63 17.41 -20.29
CA MET A 65 7.35 17.33 -21.57
C MET A 65 6.41 17.13 -22.78
N THR A 66 5.27 16.47 -22.58
CA THR A 66 4.31 16.12 -23.65
C THR A 66 3.12 17.07 -23.74
N GLY A 67 2.97 17.99 -22.78
CA GLY A 67 1.95 19.02 -22.74
C GLY A 67 2.02 19.92 -23.97
N GLY A 68 1.02 19.81 -24.85
CA GLY A 68 0.95 20.60 -26.08
C GLY A 68 0.65 22.08 -25.83
N ALA A 69 -0.24 22.67 -26.62
CA ALA A 69 -0.61 24.09 -26.48
C ALA A 69 -1.24 24.46 -25.12
N SER A 70 -1.70 23.47 -24.33
CA SER A 70 -2.29 23.64 -23.00
C SER A 70 -1.27 23.74 -21.86
N GLY A 71 0.03 23.68 -22.14
CA GLY A 71 1.09 24.00 -21.18
C GLY A 71 2.01 22.82 -20.81
N HIS A 72 3.28 23.14 -20.61
CA HIS A 72 4.35 22.23 -20.19
C HIS A 72 4.41 22.13 -18.67
N GLN A 73 3.37 21.57 -18.06
CA GLN A 73 3.19 21.61 -16.61
C GLN A 73 3.25 20.20 -16.01
N GLU A 74 3.83 20.12 -14.82
CA GLU A 74 3.86 18.88 -14.04
C GLU A 74 2.45 18.63 -13.52
N THR A 75 1.80 17.60 -14.06
CA THR A 75 0.46 17.17 -13.64
C THR A 75 0.53 15.72 -13.22
N TYR A 76 0.10 15.45 -11.99
CA TYR A 76 0.14 14.12 -11.40
C TYR A 76 -1.05 13.28 -11.87
N PRO A 77 -0.85 11.96 -12.08
CA PRO A 77 -1.89 11.09 -12.60
C PRO A 77 -3.03 10.89 -11.58
N GLU A 78 -4.27 10.93 -12.06
CA GLU A 78 -5.45 10.53 -11.29
C GLU A 78 -5.71 9.02 -11.45
N GLY A 79 -6.16 8.36 -10.38
CA GLY A 79 -6.73 7.02 -10.47
C GLY A 79 -7.90 7.03 -11.46
N SER A 80 -7.90 6.10 -12.42
CA SER A 80 -8.68 6.19 -13.67
C SER A 80 -10.13 6.68 -13.52
N GLY A 81 -10.51 7.66 -14.33
CA GLY A 81 -11.77 8.41 -14.23
C GLY A 81 -13.05 7.61 -14.43
N THR A 82 -13.90 7.62 -13.40
CA THR A 82 -15.36 7.74 -13.52
C THR A 82 -15.85 8.27 -12.17
N THR A 83 -16.44 9.46 -12.16
CA THR A 83 -16.96 10.21 -10.99
C THR A 83 -18.12 9.50 -10.25
N THR A 84 -18.42 8.25 -10.59
CA THR A 84 -19.45 7.43 -9.95
C THR A 84 -18.98 5.98 -9.99
N ILE A 85 -18.44 5.47 -8.89
CA ILE A 85 -18.21 4.02 -8.77
C ILE A 85 -19.12 3.47 -7.67
N THR A 86 -20.30 3.06 -8.10
CA THR A 86 -21.06 2.00 -7.45
C THR A 86 -20.81 0.73 -8.28
N GLY A 87 -19.80 -0.06 -7.92
CA GLY A 87 -19.65 -1.44 -8.41
C GLY A 87 -18.38 -1.77 -9.21
N ASN A 88 -17.64 -2.73 -8.66
CA ASN A 88 -16.64 -3.64 -9.25
C ASN A 88 -15.47 -3.05 -10.05
N ILE A 89 -14.30 -2.96 -9.41
CA ILE A 89 -13.02 -2.45 -9.96
C ILE A 89 -12.07 -3.60 -10.36
N ALA A 90 -12.55 -4.83 -10.55
CA ALA A 90 -11.70 -5.92 -11.04
C ALA A 90 -11.14 -5.67 -12.46
N THR A 91 -11.78 -4.82 -13.28
CA THR A 91 -11.35 -4.54 -14.67
C THR A 91 -10.24 -3.50 -14.80
N LEU A 92 -9.94 -2.71 -13.76
CA LEU A 92 -8.88 -1.70 -13.74
C LEU A 92 -7.84 -1.96 -12.64
N ALA A 93 -7.90 -3.14 -12.01
CA ALA A 93 -6.94 -3.58 -11.04
C ALA A 93 -5.55 -3.76 -11.68
N ASN A 94 -4.52 -3.35 -10.95
CA ASN A 94 -3.11 -3.46 -11.33
C ASN A 94 -2.69 -2.69 -12.59
N ASN A 95 -3.48 -1.74 -13.08
CA ASN A 95 -3.07 -0.94 -14.25
C ASN A 95 -1.79 -0.14 -13.95
N TRP A 96 -1.77 0.53 -12.80
CA TRP A 96 -0.62 1.34 -12.40
C TRP A 96 0.54 0.49 -11.91
N LEU A 97 0.28 -0.64 -11.23
CA LEU A 97 1.35 -1.59 -10.90
C LEU A 97 2.03 -2.09 -12.17
N LYS A 98 1.28 -2.48 -13.21
CA LYS A 98 1.85 -2.91 -14.50
C LYS A 98 2.61 -1.81 -15.25
N GLU A 99 2.19 -0.55 -15.11
CA GLU A 99 2.83 0.57 -15.80
C GLU A 99 4.07 1.09 -15.04
N TRP A 100 4.00 1.18 -13.71
CA TRP A 100 5.03 1.80 -12.87
C TRP A 100 6.03 0.78 -12.34
N VAL A 101 5.61 -0.48 -12.17
CA VAL A 101 6.42 -1.53 -11.55
C VAL A 101 6.46 -2.73 -12.49
N GLU A 102 7.48 -2.80 -13.34
CA GLU A 102 7.57 -3.82 -14.40
C GLU A 102 7.52 -5.27 -13.85
N ASP A 103 8.10 -5.52 -12.67
CA ASP A 103 8.24 -6.85 -12.07
C ASP A 103 7.66 -6.90 -10.63
N TYR A 104 6.36 -6.66 -10.48
CA TYR A 104 5.67 -6.87 -9.19
C TYR A 104 5.09 -8.30 -9.06
N ASP A 105 5.03 -8.82 -7.83
CA ASP A 105 4.44 -10.13 -7.56
C ASP A 105 2.91 -10.04 -7.44
N GLU A 106 2.18 -10.46 -8.46
CA GLU A 106 0.70 -10.46 -8.50
C GLU A 106 0.03 -11.37 -7.45
N THR A 107 0.80 -12.20 -6.75
CA THR A 107 0.31 -13.02 -5.63
C THR A 107 0.34 -12.28 -4.30
N GLN A 108 1.19 -11.26 -4.17
CA GLN A 108 1.37 -10.49 -2.94
C GLN A 108 0.97 -9.02 -3.07
N TRP A 109 0.90 -8.48 -4.28
CA TRP A 109 0.56 -7.08 -4.52
C TRP A 109 -0.72 -6.97 -5.33
N TYR A 110 -1.57 -6.02 -4.93
CA TYR A 110 -2.81 -5.71 -5.60
C TYR A 110 -3.05 -4.21 -5.58
N GLN A 111 -3.57 -3.66 -6.68
CA GLN A 111 -3.85 -2.23 -6.81
C GLN A 111 -5.32 -1.98 -7.13
N LEU A 112 -5.90 -1.05 -6.37
CA LEU A 112 -7.26 -0.55 -6.47
C LEU A 112 -7.25 0.93 -6.88
N ASN A 113 -8.18 1.35 -7.72
CA ASN A 113 -8.44 2.77 -7.97
C ASN A 113 -9.69 3.13 -7.16
N ILE A 114 -9.69 4.25 -6.43
CA ILE A 114 -10.83 4.66 -5.61
C ILE A 114 -11.31 6.00 -6.12
N ALA A 115 -12.54 6.06 -6.61
CA ALA A 115 -13.11 7.31 -7.10
C ALA A 115 -13.50 8.24 -5.95
N ASN A 116 -13.28 9.54 -6.13
CA ASN A 116 -13.72 10.59 -5.21
C ASN A 116 -13.37 10.31 -3.73
N HIS A 117 -12.14 9.89 -3.43
CA HIS A 117 -11.76 9.50 -2.07
C HIS A 117 -10.93 10.55 -1.32
N TYR A 118 -10.13 11.34 -2.04
CA TYR A 118 -9.24 12.33 -1.45
C TYR A 118 -9.89 13.71 -1.46
N GLY A 119 -10.03 14.36 -0.30
CA GLY A 119 -10.51 15.75 -0.24
C GLY A 119 -9.49 16.74 -0.79
N ASN A 120 -9.63 17.17 -2.05
CA ASN A 120 -8.75 18.14 -2.69
C ASN A 120 -9.32 19.55 -2.54
N ALA A 121 -9.17 20.14 -1.35
CA ALA A 121 -9.76 21.43 -1.01
C ALA A 121 -9.25 22.62 -1.86
N ASN A 122 -8.11 22.45 -2.53
CA ASN A 122 -7.46 23.47 -3.35
C ASN A 122 -7.76 23.32 -4.85
N GLY A 123 -8.63 22.39 -5.25
CA GLY A 123 -8.98 22.18 -6.66
C GLY A 123 -9.73 23.38 -7.24
N SER A 124 -9.22 23.95 -8.34
CA SER A 124 -9.80 25.13 -9.00
C SER A 124 -11.01 24.78 -9.89
N ILE A 125 -11.17 23.50 -10.27
CA ILE A 125 -12.33 23.02 -11.03
C ILE A 125 -13.46 22.62 -10.06
N GLU A 126 -14.61 23.30 -10.17
CA GLU A 126 -15.87 23.12 -9.41
C GLU A 126 -16.46 21.68 -9.41
N ALA A 127 -15.79 20.70 -10.01
CA ALA A 127 -16.21 19.30 -10.07
C ALA A 127 -15.48 18.36 -9.10
N ASN A 128 -14.39 18.78 -8.45
CA ASN A 128 -13.51 17.86 -7.72
C ASN A 128 -13.18 18.31 -6.29
N GLU A 129 -14.20 18.55 -5.44
CA GLU A 129 -13.97 18.55 -3.97
C GLU A 129 -13.31 17.25 -3.51
N LEU A 130 -13.52 16.17 -4.27
CA LEU A 130 -12.92 14.87 -4.08
C LEU A 130 -12.17 14.43 -5.35
N SER A 131 -10.88 14.11 -5.23
CA SER A 131 -10.08 13.53 -6.31
C SER A 131 -9.98 12.00 -6.21
N ASN A 132 -9.68 11.35 -7.33
CA ASN A 132 -9.51 9.90 -7.37
C ASN A 132 -8.15 9.51 -6.78
N ALA A 133 -8.15 8.42 -6.02
CA ALA A 133 -6.97 7.87 -5.39
C ALA A 133 -6.60 6.51 -5.96
N ILE A 134 -5.37 6.08 -5.68
CA ILE A 134 -4.85 4.76 -5.98
C ILE A 134 -4.38 4.15 -4.68
N VAL A 135 -4.81 2.94 -4.39
CA VAL A 135 -4.37 2.16 -3.23
C VAL A 135 -3.66 0.91 -3.70
N PHE A 136 -2.48 0.67 -3.12
CA PHE A 136 -1.68 -0.51 -3.34
C PHE A 136 -1.65 -1.32 -2.05
N GLY A 137 -2.19 -2.54 -2.08
CA GLY A 137 -2.13 -3.46 -0.96
C GLY A 137 -0.99 -4.46 -1.12
N TYR A 138 -0.25 -4.67 -0.03
CA TYR A 138 0.73 -5.74 0.14
C TYR A 138 0.20 -6.79 1.10
N PHE A 139 0.15 -8.04 0.62
CA PHE A 139 -0.41 -9.19 1.29
C PHE A 139 0.64 -10.30 1.34
N PRO A 140 1.45 -10.37 2.41
CA PRO A 140 2.52 -11.37 2.53
C PRO A 140 2.04 -12.81 2.41
N HIS A 141 0.81 -13.08 2.87
CA HIS A 141 0.17 -14.40 2.88
C HIS A 141 -0.71 -14.65 1.64
N GLY A 142 -0.76 -13.70 0.71
CA GLY A 142 -1.51 -13.78 -0.53
C GLY A 142 -2.66 -12.76 -0.58
N VAL A 143 -2.91 -12.21 -1.77
CA VAL A 143 -4.00 -11.23 -1.99
C VAL A 143 -5.36 -11.82 -1.61
N LEU A 144 -6.11 -11.07 -0.81
CA LEU A 144 -7.43 -11.42 -0.29
C LEU A 144 -8.47 -11.61 -1.41
N ASP A 145 -9.39 -12.55 -1.25
CA ASP A 145 -10.55 -12.73 -2.15
C ASP A 145 -11.49 -11.51 -2.12
N GLU A 146 -11.67 -10.94 -0.92
CA GLU A 146 -12.53 -9.81 -0.66
C GLU A 146 -11.73 -8.68 0.01
N ILE A 147 -11.81 -7.48 -0.56
CA ILE A 147 -11.25 -6.25 0.03
C ILE A 147 -12.40 -5.24 0.20
N LYS A 148 -12.33 -4.41 1.24
CA LYS A 148 -13.23 -3.28 1.43
C LYS A 148 -12.45 -1.97 1.48
N ILE A 149 -13.18 -0.88 1.27
CA ILE A 149 -12.69 0.48 1.48
C ILE A 149 -13.67 1.16 2.44
N ASN A 150 -13.20 1.55 3.62
CA ASN A 150 -13.92 2.30 4.65
C ASN A 150 -15.32 1.74 4.94
N GLY A 151 -15.41 0.44 5.22
CA GLY A 151 -16.66 -0.26 5.53
C GLY A 151 -17.63 -0.37 4.35
N GLY A 152 -17.15 -0.10 3.13
CA GLY A 152 -17.94 -0.05 1.91
C GLY A 152 -18.37 -1.41 1.37
N ALA A 153 -18.79 -1.42 0.09
CA ALA A 153 -19.12 -2.65 -0.60
C ALA A 153 -17.87 -3.53 -0.80
N VAL A 154 -18.05 -4.84 -0.70
CA VAL A 154 -16.99 -5.82 -0.98
C VAL A 154 -16.53 -5.70 -2.43
N ILE A 155 -15.21 -5.67 -2.62
CA ILE A 155 -14.52 -5.74 -3.89
C ILE A 155 -13.95 -7.15 -4.02
N GLU A 156 -14.52 -7.94 -4.92
CA GLU A 156 -14.01 -9.28 -5.25
C GLU A 156 -12.74 -9.15 -6.11
N THR A 157 -11.61 -9.63 -5.61
CA THR A 157 -10.33 -9.59 -6.34
C THR A 157 -10.14 -10.80 -7.26
N GLY A 158 -10.90 -11.87 -7.02
CA GLY A 158 -10.74 -13.17 -7.67
C GLY A 158 -9.48 -13.94 -7.24
N LYS A 159 -8.90 -13.59 -6.07
CA LYS A 159 -7.72 -14.24 -5.49
C LYS A 159 -8.13 -15.15 -4.33
N PRO A 160 -7.34 -16.18 -3.97
CA PRO A 160 -7.82 -17.24 -3.08
C PRO A 160 -7.57 -16.98 -1.58
N SER A 161 -6.85 -15.92 -1.20
CA SER A 161 -6.43 -15.74 0.20
C SER A 161 -7.58 -15.25 1.08
N THR A 162 -7.54 -15.65 2.35
CA THR A 162 -8.42 -15.14 3.42
C THR A 162 -7.61 -14.75 4.66
N ASP A 163 -6.27 -14.75 4.55
CA ASP A 163 -5.38 -14.41 5.66
C ASP A 163 -5.26 -12.90 5.80
N LEU A 164 -5.85 -12.37 6.88
CA LEU A 164 -5.90 -10.93 7.16
C LEU A 164 -4.65 -10.40 7.89
N LEU A 165 -3.65 -11.25 8.13
CA LEU A 165 -2.49 -10.87 8.94
C LEU A 165 -1.44 -10.10 8.14
N ASP A 166 -0.76 -9.17 8.81
CA ASP A 166 0.41 -8.45 8.28
C ASP A 166 0.16 -7.76 6.93
N ILE A 167 -1.05 -7.23 6.71
CA ILE A 167 -1.40 -6.47 5.50
C ILE A 167 -0.89 -5.03 5.64
N TYR A 168 -0.47 -4.46 4.52
CA TYR A 168 -0.02 -3.07 4.44
C TYR A 168 -0.61 -2.40 3.22
N TRP A 169 -0.92 -1.12 3.35
CA TRP A 169 -1.50 -0.30 2.30
C TRP A 169 -0.57 0.86 1.96
N ILE A 170 -0.47 1.21 0.68
CA ILE A 170 0.13 2.45 0.22
C ILE A 170 -0.97 3.23 -0.51
N TYR A 171 -1.27 4.40 0.01
CA TYR A 171 -2.25 5.32 -0.55
C TYR A 171 -1.55 6.40 -1.36
N TYR A 172 -2.04 6.68 -2.55
CA TYR A 172 -1.62 7.79 -3.39
C TYR A 172 -2.84 8.58 -3.88
N ALA A 173 -2.77 9.90 -3.83
CA ALA A 173 -3.74 10.78 -4.48
C ALA A 173 -3.05 12.02 -5.05
N PRO A 174 -3.42 12.48 -6.26
CA PRO A 174 -3.01 13.79 -6.74
C PRO A 174 -3.75 14.87 -5.94
N MET A 175 -3.02 15.94 -5.62
CA MET A 175 -3.53 17.09 -4.87
C MET A 175 -3.17 18.37 -5.61
N THR A 176 -3.91 19.43 -5.32
CA THR A 176 -3.58 20.77 -5.80
C THR A 176 -2.90 21.53 -4.67
N THR A 177 -1.69 22.03 -4.91
CA THR A 177 -0.97 22.84 -3.91
C THR A 177 -1.66 24.19 -3.75
N ALA A 178 -1.41 24.88 -2.64
CA ALA A 178 -1.91 26.23 -2.43
C ALA A 178 -1.45 27.20 -3.53
N LEU A 179 -0.19 27.06 -3.97
CA LEU A 179 0.34 27.82 -5.11
C LEU A 179 -0.36 27.44 -6.42
N GLY A 180 -0.62 26.14 -6.64
CA GLY A 180 -1.37 25.66 -7.79
C GLY A 180 -2.76 26.29 -7.87
N ASN A 181 -3.47 26.36 -6.73
CA ASN A 181 -4.77 27.04 -6.64
C ASN A 181 -4.68 28.53 -7.04
N ASP A 182 -3.68 29.25 -6.52
CA ASP A 182 -3.45 30.66 -6.84
C ASP A 182 -3.14 30.89 -8.33
N GLU A 183 -2.46 29.94 -8.98
CA GLU A 183 -2.10 29.97 -10.41
C GLU A 183 -3.17 29.36 -11.33
N GLY A 184 -4.23 28.76 -10.78
CA GLY A 184 -5.27 28.05 -11.53
C GLY A 184 -4.79 26.75 -12.16
N LEU A 185 -3.87 26.05 -11.49
CA LEU A 185 -3.27 24.79 -11.90
C LEU A 185 -3.75 23.66 -11.00
N ASP A 186 -4.42 22.67 -11.57
CA ASP A 186 -4.86 21.49 -10.82
C ASP A 186 -3.83 20.35 -10.89
N PHE A 187 -3.83 19.55 -9.82
CA PHE A 187 -3.01 18.33 -9.70
C PHE A 187 -1.52 18.57 -9.94
N ASP A 188 -1.01 19.67 -9.41
CA ASP A 188 0.38 20.08 -9.52
C ASP A 188 1.25 19.52 -8.37
N GLY A 189 0.65 18.72 -7.49
CA GLY A 189 1.30 17.95 -6.43
C GLY A 189 0.62 16.60 -6.19
N PHE A 190 1.16 15.84 -5.24
CA PHE A 190 0.55 14.61 -4.76
C PHE A 190 0.78 14.40 -3.26
N PHE A 191 -0.12 13.62 -2.68
CA PHE A 191 -0.06 13.05 -1.34
C PHE A 191 0.15 11.54 -1.45
N MET A 192 1.01 10.98 -0.60
CA MET A 192 1.22 9.53 -0.53
C MET A 192 1.61 9.10 0.88
N ALA A 193 0.89 8.14 1.45
CA ALA A 193 1.13 7.63 2.79
C ALA A 193 1.03 6.10 2.82
N ALA A 194 1.67 5.45 3.79
CA ALA A 194 1.58 4.01 3.99
C ALA A 194 0.96 3.67 5.34
N PHE A 195 0.19 2.59 5.39
CA PHE A 195 -0.58 2.15 6.54
C PHE A 195 -0.34 0.67 6.80
N LYS A 196 -0.45 0.29 8.07
CA LYS A 196 -0.50 -1.08 8.51
C LYS A 196 -1.94 -1.40 8.90
N ASP A 197 -2.43 -2.49 8.33
CA ASP A 197 -3.78 -3.01 8.54
C ASP A 197 -3.99 -3.49 9.98
N ASP A 198 -5.20 -3.31 10.53
CA ASP A 198 -5.55 -3.79 11.87
C ASP A 198 -5.96 -5.28 11.91
N ASN A 199 -5.75 -5.98 10.80
CA ASN A 199 -6.05 -7.38 10.47
C ASN A 199 -7.53 -7.66 10.15
N ASP A 200 -8.20 -6.72 9.50
CA ASP A 200 -9.56 -6.88 9.02
C ASP A 200 -9.68 -6.85 7.48
N GLY A 201 -8.60 -6.45 6.77
CA GLY A 201 -8.52 -6.41 5.30
C GLY A 201 -9.39 -5.32 4.65
N ASP A 202 -9.83 -4.34 5.43
CA ASP A 202 -10.48 -3.12 4.97
C ASP A 202 -9.44 -1.99 4.96
N PHE A 203 -9.58 -1.05 4.02
CA PHE A 203 -8.76 0.15 4.00
C PHE A 203 -9.65 1.35 4.36
N GLU A 204 -9.58 1.80 5.60
CA GLU A 204 -10.44 2.84 6.19
C GLU A 204 -9.84 4.24 6.35
N PRO A 205 -8.51 4.48 6.23
CA PRO A 205 -7.97 5.81 6.35
C PRO A 205 -8.66 6.80 5.40
N THR A 206 -9.06 7.96 5.93
CA THR A 206 -9.65 9.04 5.13
C THR A 206 -8.76 10.27 5.14
N PHE A 207 -8.80 11.01 4.03
CA PHE A 207 -7.82 12.06 3.72
C PHE A 207 -8.54 13.32 3.26
N ALA A 208 -8.20 14.44 3.88
CA ALA A 208 -8.69 15.75 3.47
C ALA A 208 -7.56 16.78 3.56
N GLN A 209 -7.33 17.47 2.45
CA GLN A 209 -6.46 18.63 2.41
C GLN A 209 -7.13 19.83 3.09
N THR A 210 -6.37 20.65 3.81
CA THR A 210 -6.89 21.93 4.30
C THR A 210 -6.91 22.95 3.16
N ALA A 211 -8.01 23.69 3.03
CA ALA A 211 -8.13 24.75 2.03
C ALA A 211 -7.02 25.81 2.19
N ASP A 212 -6.48 26.24 1.06
CA ASP A 212 -5.40 27.20 0.91
C ASP A 212 -4.10 26.80 1.65
N ALA A 213 -3.88 25.50 1.88
CA ALA A 213 -2.68 24.97 2.50
C ALA A 213 -2.13 23.72 1.81
N ASP A 214 -0.82 23.49 1.99
CA ASP A 214 -0.11 22.28 1.58
C ASP A 214 0.01 21.33 2.79
N ASP A 215 -1.13 20.97 3.41
CA ASP A 215 -1.20 19.98 4.47
C ASP A 215 -2.40 19.03 4.26
N VAL A 216 -2.30 17.82 4.82
CA VAL A 216 -3.35 16.80 4.73
C VAL A 216 -3.66 16.29 6.13
N THR A 217 -4.94 16.29 6.47
CA THR A 217 -5.46 15.61 7.64
C THR A 217 -5.69 14.15 7.30
N VAL A 218 -4.94 13.27 7.96
CA VAL A 218 -5.11 11.82 7.92
C VAL A 218 -6.01 11.40 9.09
N THR A 219 -7.07 10.66 8.82
CA THR A 219 -7.90 10.03 9.86
C THR A 219 -7.79 8.52 9.70
N GLU A 220 -7.01 7.90 10.58
CA GLU A 220 -6.57 6.49 10.53
C GLU A 220 -7.69 5.45 10.57
N ASN A 221 -8.78 5.67 11.31
CA ASN A 221 -9.99 4.82 11.32
C ASN A 221 -9.81 3.29 11.55
N GLY A 222 -8.66 2.81 12.01
CA GLY A 222 -8.40 1.39 12.30
C GLY A 222 -6.96 1.06 11.94
N ASP A 223 -6.67 1.22 10.66
CA ASP A 223 -5.35 1.21 10.06
C ASP A 223 -4.40 2.25 10.66
N THR A 224 -3.19 1.82 11.03
CA THR A 224 -2.17 2.69 11.64
C THR A 224 -1.20 3.23 10.59
N GLU A 225 -0.96 4.54 10.57
CA GLU A 225 0.00 5.15 9.65
C GLU A 225 1.45 4.74 9.99
N ILE A 226 2.26 4.55 8.95
CA ILE A 226 3.71 4.43 9.08
C ILE A 226 4.29 5.83 8.92
N ASP A 227 4.47 6.54 10.04
CA ASP A 227 4.82 7.97 10.11
C ASP A 227 5.94 8.44 9.17
N ASP A 228 6.96 7.61 8.94
CA ASP A 228 8.11 7.98 8.10
C ASP A 228 7.92 7.64 6.60
N LEU A 229 6.82 6.98 6.25
CA LEU A 229 6.33 6.79 4.89
C LEU A 229 5.17 7.72 4.57
N HIS A 230 5.30 8.98 4.99
CA HIS A 230 4.38 10.06 4.65
C HIS A 230 5.05 11.02 3.68
N TRP A 231 4.33 11.38 2.62
CA TRP A 231 4.78 12.38 1.67
C TRP A 231 3.64 13.29 1.25
N ILE A 232 3.95 14.58 1.24
CA ILE A 232 3.11 15.62 0.69
C ILE A 232 3.98 16.56 -0.14
N THR A 233 3.46 16.96 -1.30
CA THR A 233 4.12 17.95 -2.14
C THR A 233 3.83 19.34 -1.59
N VAL A 234 4.89 20.04 -1.17
CA VAL A 234 4.80 21.44 -0.71
C VAL A 234 5.54 22.32 -1.68
N LYS A 235 4.86 23.27 -2.31
CA LYS A 235 5.49 24.26 -3.19
C LYS A 235 5.64 25.57 -2.46
N LYS A 236 6.86 26.08 -2.46
CA LYS A 236 7.13 27.43 -1.93
C LYS A 236 6.98 28.44 -3.07
N PRO A 237 6.40 29.62 -2.78
CA PRO A 237 6.33 30.72 -3.74
C PRO A 237 7.72 31.25 -4.13
#